data_AF-A0A2P6GLQ7-F1
#
_entry.id   AF-A0A2P6GLQ7-F1
#
_cell.length_a   1.000
_cell.length_b   1.000
_cell.length_c   1.000
_cell.angle_alpha   90.00
_cell.angle_beta   90.00
_cell.angle_gamma   90.00
#
_symmetry.space_group_name_H-M   'P 1'
#
loop_
_entity.id
_entity.type
_entity.pdbx_description
1 polymer ?
#
loop_
_entity_poly.entity_id
_entity_poly.type
_entity_poly.pdbx_seq_one_letter_code
_entity_poly.pdbx_strand_id
1 'polypeptide(L)'
;MFVKILNKILYIFFSLLIFFTLTKNLSSEEIHLHFPEELLMVEFDKHILPRFKFKTQIKINAVNSFENSDASIGVKTSGTSIFSDLNDIIYKVELITSEEAKLKKIDKFIDWLKSPSGISAIEGFQFNGVPIFKAILLEKKEKKEFVFEGDSKNGLLISQKHCKRCHVVDDNAFAGIDSSPSFHAMRSFEDWEERFRAFWTVSPHLNVISITEVYDAGSNLSPVVIAPIELTLDEVDDILSYVSKIVPKDLGKPINFW
;
A
#
# COMPACT_ATOMS: atom_id res chain seq x y z
N MET A 1 19.48 46.74 -37.62
CA MET A 1 19.63 45.33 -38.08
C MET A 1 19.96 44.35 -36.94
N PHE A 2 20.63 44.78 -35.88
CA PHE A 2 21.03 43.95 -34.73
C PHE A 2 19.88 43.40 -33.85
N VAL A 3 18.81 44.18 -33.61
CA VAL A 3 17.72 43.79 -32.70
C VAL A 3 16.87 42.62 -33.22
N LYS A 4 16.73 42.48 -34.55
CA LYS A 4 15.96 41.37 -35.16
C LYS A 4 16.68 40.02 -35.08
N ILE A 5 18.02 40.04 -35.00
CA ILE A 5 18.83 38.82 -34.89
C ILE A 5 18.80 38.28 -33.45
N LEU A 6 18.78 39.18 -32.45
CA LEU A 6 18.73 38.81 -31.04
C LEU A 6 17.41 38.12 -30.66
N ASN A 7 16.27 38.62 -31.18
CA ASN A 7 14.97 37.97 -30.94
C ASN A 7 14.89 36.57 -31.59
N LYS A 8 15.47 36.37 -32.78
CA LYS A 8 15.49 35.03 -33.42
C LYS A 8 16.32 34.01 -32.64
N ILE A 9 17.44 34.43 -32.06
CA ILE A 9 18.28 33.56 -31.22
C ILE A 9 17.56 33.20 -29.92
N LEU A 10 16.82 34.14 -29.31
CA LEU A 10 16.04 33.89 -28.09
C LEU A 10 14.90 32.88 -28.32
N TYR A 11 14.20 32.96 -29.46
CA TYR A 11 13.16 31.98 -29.83
C TYR A 11 13.73 30.59 -30.11
N ILE A 12 14.92 30.50 -30.72
CA ILE A 12 15.60 29.21 -30.94
C ILE A 12 16.03 28.61 -29.61
N PHE A 13 16.57 29.41 -28.68
CA PHE A 13 16.95 28.95 -27.34
C PHE A 13 15.74 28.52 -26.50
N PHE A 14 14.63 29.25 -26.57
CA PHE A 14 13.39 28.92 -25.86
C PHE A 14 12.72 27.66 -26.44
N SER A 15 12.75 27.49 -27.76
CA SER A 15 12.31 26.25 -28.43
C SER A 15 13.19 25.05 -28.08
N LEU A 16 14.51 25.24 -27.96
CA LEU A 16 15.44 24.18 -27.56
C LEU A 16 15.21 23.77 -26.09
N LEU A 17 14.93 24.74 -25.21
CA LEU A 17 14.65 24.49 -23.80
C LEU A 17 13.34 23.71 -23.61
N ILE A 18 12.29 24.02 -24.38
CA ILE A 18 11.02 23.29 -24.36
C ILE A 18 11.20 21.85 -24.88
N PHE A 19 12.03 21.64 -25.90
CA PHE A 19 12.34 20.29 -26.37
C PHE A 19 13.15 19.48 -25.34
N PHE A 20 14.05 20.11 -24.58
CA PHE A 20 14.88 19.44 -23.58
C PHE A 20 14.13 19.09 -22.29
N THR A 21 13.11 19.86 -21.91
CA THR A 21 12.23 19.53 -20.78
C THR A 21 11.22 18.44 -21.13
N LEU A 22 10.78 18.36 -22.39
CA LEU A 22 9.85 17.32 -22.86
C LEU A 22 10.51 15.94 -22.94
N THR A 23 11.78 15.86 -23.36
CA THR A 23 12.50 14.57 -23.48
C THR A 23 12.88 13.95 -22.14
N LYS A 24 13.16 14.76 -21.11
CA LYS A 24 13.42 14.27 -19.75
C LYS A 24 12.20 13.60 -19.12
N ASN A 25 10.99 14.06 -19.43
CA ASN A 25 9.74 13.49 -18.90
C ASN A 25 9.33 12.18 -19.59
N LEU A 26 9.67 11.98 -20.87
CA LEU A 26 9.30 10.75 -21.59
C LEU A 26 10.11 9.52 -21.13
N SER A 27 11.39 9.70 -20.77
CA SER A 27 12.25 8.61 -20.31
C SER A 27 11.90 8.13 -18.89
N SER A 28 11.40 9.02 -18.02
CA SER A 28 11.01 8.67 -16.65
C SER A 28 9.69 7.89 -16.53
N GLU A 29 8.97 7.67 -17.63
CA GLU A 29 7.69 6.97 -17.61
C GLU A 29 7.76 5.50 -18.06
N GLU A 30 8.73 5.12 -18.88
CA GLU A 30 8.85 3.77 -19.41
C GLU A 30 9.46 2.81 -18.37
N ILE A 31 8.86 1.63 -18.25
CA ILE A 31 9.32 0.57 -17.35
C ILE A 31 9.95 -0.53 -18.18
N HIS A 32 11.18 -0.89 -17.83
CA HIS A 32 11.90 -2.00 -18.43
C HIS A 32 11.94 -3.16 -17.44
N LEU A 33 11.28 -4.25 -17.78
CA LEU A 33 11.25 -5.45 -16.95
C LEU A 33 12.10 -6.53 -17.60
N HIS A 34 13.15 -6.96 -16.90
CA HIS A 34 14.00 -8.04 -17.35
C HIS A 34 13.26 -9.37 -17.24
N PHE A 35 13.21 -10.11 -18.35
CA PHE A 35 12.77 -11.51 -18.40
C PHE A 35 13.98 -12.40 -18.69
N PRO A 36 14.15 -13.50 -17.95
CA PRO A 36 15.22 -14.44 -18.21
C PRO A 36 14.94 -15.21 -19.50
N GLU A 37 15.99 -15.75 -20.11
CA GLU A 37 15.95 -16.32 -21.46
C GLU A 37 14.90 -17.43 -21.59
N GLU A 38 14.74 -18.27 -20.58
CA GLU A 38 13.76 -19.35 -20.55
C GLU A 38 12.31 -18.85 -20.67
N LEU A 39 11.98 -17.65 -20.15
CA LEU A 39 10.64 -17.07 -20.27
C LEU A 39 10.44 -16.38 -21.63
N LEU A 40 11.51 -15.83 -22.20
CA LEU A 40 11.48 -15.23 -23.54
C LEU A 40 11.36 -16.30 -24.64
N MET A 41 12.05 -17.45 -24.48
CA MET A 41 12.01 -18.57 -25.42
C MET A 41 10.61 -19.14 -25.61
N VAL A 42 9.80 -19.14 -24.55
CA VAL A 42 8.41 -19.58 -24.61
C VAL A 42 7.43 -18.45 -24.95
N GLU A 43 7.93 -17.22 -25.15
CA GLU A 43 7.14 -16.02 -25.45
C GLU A 43 6.14 -15.64 -24.33
N PHE A 44 6.50 -15.91 -23.08
CA PHE A 44 5.64 -15.62 -21.93
C PHE A 44 5.37 -14.12 -21.78
N ASP A 45 6.38 -13.28 -22.04
CA ASP A 45 6.27 -11.83 -22.06
C ASP A 45 5.22 -11.34 -23.07
N LYS A 46 5.20 -11.93 -24.27
CA LYS A 46 4.25 -11.62 -25.34
C LYS A 46 2.81 -12.03 -25.00
N HIS A 47 2.64 -13.03 -24.12
CA HIS A 47 1.31 -13.41 -23.63
C HIS A 47 0.84 -12.53 -22.46
N ILE A 48 1.73 -12.21 -21.52
CA ILE A 48 1.38 -11.53 -20.28
C ILE A 48 1.28 -10.00 -20.43
N LEU A 49 2.28 -9.36 -21.03
CA LEU A 49 2.37 -7.90 -21.05
C LEU A 49 1.21 -7.22 -21.80
N PRO A 50 0.72 -7.75 -22.95
CA PRO A 50 -0.45 -7.17 -23.61
C PRO A 50 -1.72 -7.24 -22.76
N ARG A 51 -1.90 -8.31 -21.99
CA ARG A 51 -3.09 -8.50 -21.13
C ARG A 51 -3.06 -7.55 -19.94
N PHE A 52 -1.89 -7.38 -19.33
CA PHE A 52 -1.67 -6.37 -18.31
C PHE A 52 -2.00 -4.98 -18.87
N LYS A 53 -1.37 -4.59 -19.99
CA LYS A 53 -1.60 -3.29 -20.64
C LYS A 53 -3.07 -3.05 -20.96
N PHE A 54 -3.77 -4.06 -21.47
CA PHE A 54 -5.20 -3.93 -21.78
C PHE A 54 -6.03 -3.59 -20.53
N LYS A 55 -5.71 -4.20 -19.38
CA LYS A 55 -6.44 -3.98 -18.13
C LYS A 55 -6.04 -2.72 -17.38
N THR A 56 -4.77 -2.33 -17.43
CA THR A 56 -4.24 -1.24 -16.59
C THR A 56 -3.85 0.01 -17.36
N GLN A 57 -3.78 -0.06 -18.69
CA GLN A 57 -3.25 0.97 -19.59
C GLN A 57 -1.76 1.31 -19.32
N ILE A 58 -1.06 0.52 -18.50
CA ILE A 58 0.35 0.68 -18.22
C ILE A 58 1.16 -0.14 -19.23
N LYS A 59 2.13 0.49 -19.88
CA LYS A 59 3.08 -0.18 -20.77
C LYS A 59 4.33 -0.58 -20.00
N ILE A 60 4.71 -1.85 -20.11
CA ILE A 60 5.99 -2.40 -19.65
C ILE A 60 6.70 -2.95 -20.87
N ASN A 61 7.99 -2.63 -21.01
CA ASN A 61 8.86 -3.13 -22.05
C ASN A 61 9.64 -4.33 -21.50
N ALA A 62 9.54 -5.48 -22.16
CA ALA A 62 10.40 -6.63 -21.85
C ALA A 62 11.83 -6.34 -22.33
N VAL A 63 12.82 -6.60 -21.49
CA VAL A 63 14.24 -6.51 -21.84
C VAL A 63 14.96 -7.81 -21.49
N ASN A 64 16.04 -8.12 -22.22
CA ASN A 64 16.85 -9.32 -22.04
C ASN A 64 18.17 -9.06 -21.28
N SER A 65 18.40 -7.82 -20.82
CA SER A 65 19.57 -7.45 -20.02
C SER A 65 19.14 -6.78 -18.71
N PHE A 66 19.81 -7.16 -17.63
CA PHE A 66 19.64 -6.58 -16.30
C PHE A 66 20.07 -5.12 -16.22
N GLU A 67 21.10 -4.73 -16.96
CA GLU A 67 21.81 -3.44 -16.81
C GLU A 67 20.91 -2.22 -17.09
N ASN A 68 19.82 -2.40 -17.83
CA ASN A 68 18.86 -1.35 -18.17
C ASN A 68 17.43 -1.72 -17.76
N SER A 69 17.28 -2.47 -16.67
CA SER A 69 15.96 -2.90 -16.17
C SER A 69 15.62 -2.24 -14.84
N ASP A 70 14.36 -1.88 -14.68
CA ASP A 70 13.80 -1.31 -13.44
C ASP A 70 13.42 -2.42 -12.45
N ALA A 71 13.17 -3.63 -12.95
CA ALA A 71 12.96 -4.84 -12.16
C ALA A 71 13.33 -6.07 -13.00
N SER A 72 13.45 -7.23 -12.35
CA SER A 72 13.70 -8.51 -13.00
C SER A 72 12.77 -9.59 -12.49
N ILE A 73 12.20 -10.37 -13.42
CA ILE A 73 11.59 -11.66 -13.13
C ILE A 73 12.68 -12.75 -13.13
N GLY A 74 12.52 -13.78 -12.30
CA GLY A 74 13.32 -15.01 -12.38
C GLY A 74 13.23 -15.86 -11.13
N VAL A 75 13.92 -17.00 -11.13
CA VAL A 75 14.12 -17.83 -9.94
C VAL A 75 15.18 -17.16 -9.08
N LYS A 76 14.75 -16.46 -8.02
CA LYS A 76 15.60 -15.59 -7.19
C LYS A 76 15.48 -15.89 -5.71
N THR A 77 16.51 -15.56 -4.95
CA THR A 77 16.52 -15.68 -3.48
C THR A 77 15.67 -14.57 -2.83
N SER A 78 15.79 -13.34 -3.32
CA SER A 78 15.05 -12.13 -2.95
C SER A 78 13.89 -11.82 -3.92
N GLY A 79 13.01 -10.92 -3.50
CA GLY A 79 11.91 -10.40 -4.32
C GLY A 79 10.53 -10.96 -3.99
N THR A 80 9.52 -10.47 -4.71
CA THR A 80 8.12 -10.83 -4.51
C THR A 80 7.73 -12.01 -5.39
N SER A 81 7.31 -13.13 -4.79
CA SER A 81 6.83 -14.29 -5.54
C SER A 81 5.57 -13.97 -6.35
N ILE A 82 5.50 -14.46 -7.59
CA ILE A 82 4.41 -14.16 -8.54
C ILE A 82 3.72 -15.39 -9.13
N PHE A 83 4.46 -16.44 -9.47
CA PHE A 83 3.92 -17.72 -9.99
C PHE A 83 4.99 -18.82 -9.86
N SER A 84 4.64 -20.06 -10.19
CA SER A 84 5.59 -21.17 -10.29
C SER A 84 5.44 -21.93 -11.60
N ASP A 85 6.47 -22.70 -11.95
CA ASP A 85 6.33 -23.75 -12.95
C ASP A 85 5.54 -24.95 -12.39
N LEU A 86 5.33 -25.97 -13.21
CA LEU A 86 4.63 -27.19 -12.77
C LEU A 86 5.39 -27.97 -11.69
N ASN A 87 6.70 -27.79 -11.55
CA ASN A 87 7.57 -28.43 -10.55
C ASN A 87 7.72 -27.62 -9.25
N ASP A 88 6.89 -26.59 -9.05
CA ASP A 88 6.92 -25.70 -7.88
C ASP A 88 8.17 -24.80 -7.76
N ILE A 89 8.90 -24.60 -8.86
CA ILE A 89 9.96 -23.60 -8.92
C ILE A 89 9.32 -22.21 -8.99
N ILE A 90 9.57 -21.39 -7.96
CA ILE A 90 8.93 -20.09 -7.77
C ILE A 90 9.70 -19.00 -8.54
N TYR A 91 8.97 -18.29 -9.40
CA TYR A 91 9.41 -17.06 -10.04
C TYR A 91 9.06 -15.86 -9.16
N LYS A 92 10.02 -14.95 -9.01
CA LYS A 92 9.91 -13.72 -8.22
C LYS A 92 10.21 -12.49 -9.06
N VAL A 93 9.65 -11.35 -8.66
CA VAL A 93 10.04 -10.02 -9.14
C VAL A 93 10.98 -9.38 -8.12
N GLU A 94 12.19 -9.06 -8.55
CA GLU A 94 13.15 -8.28 -7.78
C GLU A 94 13.21 -6.86 -8.34
N LEU A 95 13.10 -5.87 -7.46
CA LEU A 95 13.16 -4.45 -7.80
C LEU A 95 14.62 -4.02 -7.95
N ILE A 96 14.93 -3.28 -9.00
CA ILE A 96 16.28 -2.74 -9.28
C ILE A 96 16.26 -1.22 -9.19
N THR A 97 15.19 -0.58 -9.69
CA THR A 97 15.00 0.86 -9.56
C THR A 97 14.65 1.28 -8.13
N SER A 98 15.02 2.50 -7.76
CA SER A 98 14.57 3.17 -6.52
C SER A 98 13.63 4.35 -6.81
N GLU A 99 13.23 4.56 -8.07
CA GLU A 99 12.33 5.65 -8.47
C GLU A 99 10.87 5.35 -8.08
N GLU A 100 10.30 6.14 -7.16
CA GLU A 100 8.96 5.91 -6.60
C GLU A 100 7.86 5.79 -7.68
N ALA A 101 7.93 6.60 -8.74
CA ALA A 101 6.95 6.57 -9.83
C ALA A 101 6.97 5.24 -10.60
N LYS A 102 8.14 4.64 -10.79
CA LYS A 102 8.31 3.35 -11.46
C LYS A 102 7.94 2.20 -10.52
N LEU A 103 8.35 2.29 -9.26
CA LEU A 103 7.97 1.33 -8.21
C LEU A 103 6.46 1.13 -8.14
N LYS A 104 5.69 2.22 -8.06
CA LYS A 104 4.20 2.15 -8.05
C LYS A 104 3.61 1.43 -9.26
N LYS A 105 4.23 1.55 -10.43
CA LYS A 105 3.75 0.88 -11.65
C LYS A 105 4.17 -0.60 -11.68
N ILE A 106 5.34 -0.95 -11.13
CA ILE A 106 5.78 -2.34 -10.96
C ILE A 106 4.90 -3.04 -9.91
N ASP A 107 4.54 -2.37 -8.83
CA ASP A 107 3.62 -2.91 -7.82
C ASP A 107 2.25 -3.21 -8.44
N LYS A 108 1.70 -2.30 -9.25
CA LYS A 108 0.47 -2.55 -10.01
C LYS A 108 0.56 -3.79 -10.92
N PHE A 109 1.74 -4.07 -11.49
CA PHE A 109 1.96 -5.27 -12.29
C PHE A 109 1.97 -6.54 -11.43
N ILE A 110 2.67 -6.52 -10.31
CA ILE A 110 2.69 -7.62 -9.33
C ILE A 110 1.28 -7.91 -8.79
N ASP A 111 0.54 -6.86 -8.43
CA ASP A 111 -0.84 -6.98 -7.94
C ASP A 111 -1.77 -7.54 -9.00
N TRP A 112 -1.62 -7.12 -10.25
CA TRP A 112 -2.41 -7.65 -11.35
C TRP A 112 -2.12 -9.13 -11.59
N LEU A 113 -0.86 -9.58 -11.54
CA LEU A 113 -0.51 -11.01 -11.67
C LEU A 113 -1.20 -11.87 -10.61
N LYS A 114 -1.40 -11.32 -9.40
CA LYS A 114 -2.09 -11.98 -8.28
C LYS A 114 -3.61 -11.85 -8.31
N SER A 115 -4.15 -11.02 -9.20
CA SER A 115 -5.59 -10.86 -9.36
C SER A 115 -6.23 -12.04 -10.11
N PRO A 116 -7.56 -12.25 -10.05
CA PRO A 116 -8.21 -13.32 -10.81
C PRO A 116 -7.90 -13.28 -12.32
N SER A 117 -7.77 -12.08 -12.89
CA SER A 117 -7.41 -11.92 -14.31
C SER A 117 -5.94 -12.30 -14.59
N GLY A 118 -5.02 -11.99 -13.68
CA GLY A 118 -3.61 -12.38 -13.81
C GLY A 118 -3.42 -13.88 -13.62
N ILE A 119 -4.06 -14.46 -12.60
CA ILE A 119 -4.09 -15.90 -12.35
C ILE A 119 -4.59 -16.65 -13.58
N SER A 120 -5.73 -16.24 -14.13
CA SER A 120 -6.28 -16.85 -15.35
C SER A 120 -5.33 -16.72 -16.54
N ALA A 121 -4.56 -15.63 -16.64
CA ALA A 121 -3.59 -15.44 -17.71
C ALA A 121 -2.37 -16.36 -17.54
N ILE A 122 -1.87 -16.53 -16.31
CA ILE A 122 -0.75 -17.41 -15.97
C ILE A 122 -1.14 -18.87 -16.22
N GLU A 123 -2.27 -19.33 -15.64
CA GLU A 123 -2.73 -20.71 -15.74
C GLU A 123 -3.22 -21.07 -17.15
N GLY A 124 -3.72 -20.08 -17.89
CA GLY A 124 -4.10 -20.24 -19.29
C GLY A 124 -2.94 -20.18 -20.28
N PHE A 125 -1.72 -19.92 -19.82
CA PHE A 125 -0.55 -19.92 -20.69
C PHE A 125 -0.12 -21.34 -21.05
N GLN A 126 0.07 -21.59 -22.35
CA GLN A 126 0.48 -22.88 -22.87
C GLN A 126 1.63 -22.70 -23.87
N PHE A 127 2.64 -23.55 -23.75
CA PHE A 127 3.69 -23.69 -24.75
C PHE A 127 3.50 -25.01 -25.49
N ASN A 128 3.35 -24.97 -26.81
CA ASN A 128 3.02 -26.14 -27.64
C ASN A 128 1.78 -26.92 -27.15
N GLY A 129 0.76 -26.21 -26.66
CA GLY A 129 -0.49 -26.81 -26.16
C GLY A 129 -0.39 -27.43 -24.76
N VAL A 130 0.76 -27.29 -24.08
CA VAL A 130 0.98 -27.81 -22.73
C VAL A 130 1.06 -26.63 -21.75
N PRO A 131 0.27 -26.63 -20.65
CA PRO A 131 0.43 -25.63 -19.60
C PRO A 131 1.80 -25.79 -18.94
N ILE A 132 2.50 -24.69 -18.66
CA ILE A 132 3.85 -24.76 -18.05
C ILE A 132 3.99 -23.93 -16.77
N PHE A 133 3.01 -23.08 -16.45
CA PHE A 133 2.98 -22.27 -15.23
C PHE A 133 1.68 -22.47 -14.46
N LYS A 134 1.74 -22.26 -13.15
CA LYS A 134 0.60 -22.22 -12.26
C LYS A 134 0.69 -21.00 -11.35
N ALA A 135 -0.46 -20.42 -11.03
CA ALA A 135 -0.48 -19.35 -10.04
C ALA A 135 -0.08 -19.94 -8.68
N ILE A 136 0.71 -19.18 -7.93
CA ILE A 136 0.95 -19.51 -6.53
C ILE A 136 -0.23 -18.99 -5.73
N LEU A 137 -0.80 -19.87 -4.91
CA LEU A 137 -1.62 -19.44 -3.78
C LEU A 137 -0.64 -18.80 -2.79
N LEU A 138 -0.32 -17.53 -2.99
CA LEU A 138 0.14 -16.73 -1.86
C LEU A 138 -0.97 -16.85 -0.85
N GLU A 139 -0.71 -17.53 0.27
CA GLU A 139 -1.53 -17.38 1.46
C GLU A 139 -1.77 -15.89 1.59
N LYS A 140 -3.00 -15.47 1.26
CA LYS A 140 -3.49 -14.13 1.46
C LYS A 140 -3.18 -13.92 2.92
N LYS A 141 -2.07 -13.21 3.22
CA LYS A 141 -1.47 -13.05 4.55
C LYS A 141 -2.64 -13.13 5.49
N GLU A 142 -2.85 -14.30 6.11
CA GLU A 142 -4.12 -14.56 6.78
C GLU A 142 -4.32 -13.34 7.63
N LYS A 143 -5.48 -12.69 7.49
CA LYS A 143 -5.82 -11.51 8.27
C LYS A 143 -5.70 -12.03 9.69
N LYS A 144 -4.51 -11.88 10.29
CA LYS A 144 -4.13 -12.57 11.52
C LYS A 144 -5.26 -12.18 12.42
N GLU A 145 -6.07 -13.16 12.80
CA GLU A 145 -7.16 -12.85 13.70
C GLU A 145 -6.42 -12.50 14.98
N PHE A 146 -6.28 -11.20 15.22
CA PHE A 146 -5.47 -10.70 16.32
C PHE A 146 -6.24 -11.09 17.58
N VAL A 147 -5.79 -12.18 18.18
CA VAL A 147 -6.29 -12.62 19.48
C VAL A 147 -5.61 -11.72 20.49
N PHE A 148 -6.35 -10.73 20.96
CA PHE A 148 -5.99 -9.96 22.14
C PHE A 148 -6.55 -10.66 23.36
N GLU A 149 -5.76 -10.78 24.41
CA GLU A 149 -6.13 -11.52 25.63
C GLU A 149 -7.17 -10.77 26.49
N GLY A 150 -7.42 -9.48 26.22
CA GLY A 150 -8.36 -8.66 26.97
C GLY A 150 -9.84 -9.06 26.86
N ASP A 151 -10.66 -8.60 27.79
CA ASP A 151 -12.11 -8.72 27.81
C ASP A 151 -12.77 -7.69 26.88
N SER A 152 -13.24 -8.17 25.72
CA SER A 152 -13.95 -7.36 24.74
C SER A 152 -15.22 -6.68 25.28
N LYS A 153 -15.91 -7.25 26.28
CA LYS A 153 -17.09 -6.58 26.86
C LYS A 153 -16.64 -5.41 27.73
N ASN A 154 -15.58 -5.59 28.51
CA ASN A 154 -15.00 -4.51 29.30
C ASN A 154 -14.41 -3.43 28.39
N GLY A 155 -13.73 -3.82 27.31
CA GLY A 155 -13.19 -2.90 26.31
C GLY A 155 -14.22 -1.98 25.69
N LEU A 156 -15.43 -2.49 25.40
CA LEU A 156 -16.55 -1.65 24.96
C LEU A 156 -16.95 -0.64 26.05
N LEU A 157 -17.09 -1.08 27.30
CA LEU A 157 -17.48 -0.21 28.41
C LEU A 157 -16.45 0.90 28.66
N ILE A 158 -15.16 0.55 28.65
CA ILE A 158 -14.05 1.51 28.79
C ILE A 158 -14.07 2.50 27.62
N SER A 159 -14.21 2.02 26.38
CA SER A 159 -14.29 2.87 25.19
C SER A 159 -15.49 3.83 25.25
N GLN A 160 -16.65 3.34 25.69
CA GLN A 160 -17.84 4.18 25.91
C GLN A 160 -17.65 5.19 27.03
N LYS A 161 -16.90 4.86 28.08
CA LYS A 161 -16.65 5.77 29.19
C LYS A 161 -15.67 6.87 28.81
N HIS A 162 -14.58 6.52 28.13
CA HIS A 162 -13.43 7.40 27.95
C HIS A 162 -13.31 8.01 26.54
N CYS A 163 -13.73 7.28 25.50
CA CYS A 163 -13.49 7.68 24.10
C CYS A 163 -14.73 8.29 23.42
N LYS A 164 -15.95 8.01 23.91
CA LYS A 164 -17.21 8.40 23.24
C LYS A 164 -17.42 9.90 23.02
N ARG A 165 -16.71 10.75 23.79
CA ARG A 165 -16.80 12.20 23.65
C ARG A 165 -16.22 12.67 22.32
N CYS A 166 -15.19 11.98 21.81
CA CYS A 166 -14.51 12.34 20.57
C CYS A 166 -14.85 11.35 19.44
N HIS A 167 -14.97 10.06 19.76
CA HIS A 167 -15.22 9.03 18.75
C HIS A 167 -16.62 8.44 18.86
N VAL A 168 -17.22 8.08 17.72
CA VAL A 168 -18.30 7.09 17.70
C VAL A 168 -17.67 5.71 17.92
N VAL A 169 -17.92 5.12 19.08
CA VAL A 169 -17.28 3.86 19.52
C VAL A 169 -18.11 2.60 19.23
N ASP A 170 -19.42 2.76 19.13
CA ASP A 170 -20.43 1.72 18.92
C ASP A 170 -21.44 2.18 17.85
N ASP A 171 -22.62 1.56 17.81
CA ASP A 171 -23.69 1.91 16.86
C ASP A 171 -24.42 3.24 17.18
N ASN A 172 -24.05 3.94 18.26
CA ASN A 172 -24.63 5.24 18.59
C ASN A 172 -24.07 6.34 17.68
N ALA A 173 -24.74 6.56 16.55
CA ALA A 173 -24.38 7.58 15.57
C ALA A 173 -24.40 9.03 16.10
N PHE A 174 -24.94 9.29 17.29
CA PHE A 174 -24.99 10.61 17.91
C PHE A 174 -23.84 10.89 18.89
N ALA A 175 -22.91 9.93 19.07
CA ALA A 175 -21.71 10.12 19.88
C ALA A 175 -20.57 10.76 19.05
N GLY A 176 -19.47 11.09 19.73
CA GLY A 176 -18.27 11.64 19.10
C GLY A 176 -18.42 13.07 18.57
N ILE A 177 -17.40 13.50 17.81
CA ILE A 177 -17.36 14.77 17.10
C ILE A 177 -17.07 14.53 15.62
N ASP A 178 -17.60 15.39 14.74
CA ASP A 178 -17.47 15.23 13.28
C ASP A 178 -16.02 15.18 12.77
N SER A 179 -15.07 15.75 13.52
CA SER A 179 -13.66 15.82 13.14
C SER A 179 -12.84 14.57 13.48
N SER A 180 -13.41 13.59 14.19
CA SER A 180 -12.72 12.38 14.61
C SER A 180 -13.38 11.14 13.98
N PRO A 181 -12.63 10.23 13.33
CA PRO A 181 -13.21 9.05 12.70
C PRO A 181 -13.81 8.09 13.74
N SER A 182 -14.88 7.38 13.39
CA SER A 182 -15.45 6.34 14.25
C SER A 182 -14.52 5.14 14.40
N PHE A 183 -14.70 4.33 15.44
CA PHE A 183 -13.93 3.08 15.61
C PHE A 183 -14.12 2.14 14.41
N HIS A 184 -15.36 2.01 13.93
CA HIS A 184 -15.69 1.21 12.75
C HIS A 184 -14.97 1.71 11.48
N ALA A 185 -14.85 3.03 11.30
CA ALA A 185 -14.11 3.61 10.19
C ALA A 185 -12.60 3.37 10.33
N MET A 186 -12.03 3.59 11.51
CA MET A 186 -10.60 3.31 11.74
C MET A 186 -10.27 1.82 11.55
N ARG A 187 -11.23 0.93 11.83
CA ARG A 187 -11.07 -0.51 11.60
C ARG A 187 -10.94 -0.94 10.16
N SER A 188 -11.25 -0.06 9.20
CA SER A 188 -11.04 -0.32 7.77
C SER A 188 -9.62 0.02 7.30
N PHE A 189 -8.79 0.67 8.13
CA PHE A 189 -7.42 1.02 7.75
C PHE A 189 -6.50 -0.19 7.79
N GLU A 190 -5.49 -0.25 6.92
CA GLU A 190 -4.53 -1.37 6.89
C GLU A 190 -3.68 -1.42 8.18
N ASP A 191 -3.38 -0.26 8.76
CA ASP A 191 -2.56 -0.04 9.95
C ASP A 191 -3.39 0.17 11.23
N TRP A 192 -4.68 -0.24 11.23
CA TRP A 192 -5.59 0.00 12.35
C TRP A 192 -5.02 -0.51 13.68
N GLU A 193 -4.35 -1.66 13.68
CA GLU A 193 -3.80 -2.27 14.89
C GLU A 193 -2.75 -1.37 15.53
N GLU A 194 -1.78 -0.89 14.75
CA GLU A 194 -0.72 -0.01 15.23
C GLU A 194 -1.32 1.28 15.82
N ARG A 195 -2.31 1.85 15.12
CA ARG A 195 -3.03 3.04 15.57
C ARG A 195 -3.71 2.83 16.92
N PHE A 196 -4.37 1.69 17.12
CA PHE A 196 -5.06 1.39 18.37
C PHE A 196 -4.13 0.91 19.49
N ARG A 197 -2.97 0.32 19.20
CA ARG A 197 -1.98 -0.05 20.24
C ARG A 197 -1.26 1.18 20.82
N ALA A 198 -0.99 2.16 19.96
CA ALA A 198 -0.19 3.32 20.31
C ALA A 198 -1.00 4.63 20.38
N PHE A 199 -2.35 4.56 20.43
CA PHE A 199 -3.20 5.76 20.35
C PHE A 199 -2.86 6.81 21.40
N TRP A 200 -2.47 6.39 22.62
CA TRP A 200 -2.11 7.25 23.74
C TRP A 200 -0.77 7.97 23.56
N THR A 201 0.01 7.63 22.52
CA THR A 201 1.31 8.26 22.23
C THR A 201 1.24 9.42 21.24
N VAL A 202 0.09 9.67 20.62
CA VAL A 202 -0.08 10.66 19.55
C VAL A 202 -1.08 11.74 19.93
N SER A 203 -0.91 12.96 19.41
CA SER A 203 -1.87 14.05 19.63
C SER A 203 -3.24 13.74 18.98
N PRO A 204 -4.37 14.11 19.61
CA PRO A 204 -4.48 14.84 20.87
C PRO A 204 -4.38 13.96 22.13
N HIS A 205 -4.41 12.63 22.00
CA HIS A 205 -4.47 11.67 23.11
C HIS A 205 -3.29 11.79 24.08
N LEU A 206 -2.08 12.00 23.57
CA LEU A 206 -0.87 12.25 24.37
C LEU A 206 -1.07 13.32 25.46
N ASN A 207 -1.93 14.31 25.24
CA ASN A 207 -2.14 15.40 26.19
C ASN A 207 -3.32 15.16 27.14
N VAL A 208 -4.10 14.11 26.95
CA VAL A 208 -5.37 13.90 27.66
C VAL A 208 -5.53 12.49 28.24
N ILE A 209 -4.64 11.55 27.90
CA ILE A 209 -4.66 10.16 28.38
C ILE A 209 -3.36 9.82 29.08
N SER A 210 -3.47 9.45 30.35
CA SER A 210 -2.42 8.85 31.16
C SER A 210 -2.55 7.33 31.10
N ILE A 211 -1.42 6.65 30.92
CA ILE A 211 -1.29 5.21 31.13
C ILE A 211 -0.63 5.01 32.50
N THR A 212 -1.38 4.51 33.48
CA THR A 212 -0.99 4.53 34.89
C THR A 212 0.39 3.93 35.18
N GLU A 213 0.83 2.98 34.35
CA GLU A 213 2.08 2.25 34.48
C GLU A 213 3.23 2.83 33.63
N VAL A 214 2.94 3.72 32.66
CA VAL A 214 3.89 4.08 31.59
C VAL A 214 4.03 5.58 31.39
N TYR A 215 2.93 6.35 31.45
CA TYR A 215 2.89 7.73 30.97
C TYR A 215 1.84 8.56 31.71
N ASP A 216 2.21 9.76 32.16
CA ASP A 216 1.29 10.69 32.81
C ASP A 216 1.01 11.92 31.92
N ALA A 217 -0.22 12.00 31.40
CA ALA A 217 -0.70 13.13 30.63
C ALA A 217 -0.88 14.35 31.55
N GLY A 218 0.02 15.32 31.41
CA GLY A 218 0.00 16.52 32.23
C GLY A 218 1.09 16.62 33.29
N SER A 219 2.18 15.84 33.16
CA SER A 219 3.41 16.13 33.91
C SER A 219 3.75 17.64 33.83
N ASN A 220 4.31 18.20 34.91
CA ASN A 220 4.49 19.63 35.30
C ASN A 220 4.78 20.71 34.23
N LEU A 221 5.03 20.33 32.97
CA LEU A 221 5.33 21.17 31.82
C LEU A 221 4.10 21.56 30.98
N SER A 222 2.92 20.99 31.23
CA SER A 222 1.67 21.42 30.59
C SER A 222 0.51 21.41 31.57
N PRO A 223 0.03 22.57 32.08
CA PRO A 223 -1.15 22.61 32.91
C PRO A 223 -2.36 22.14 32.09
N VAL A 224 -2.83 20.93 32.37
CA VAL A 224 -4.05 20.39 31.76
C VAL A 224 -5.23 21.14 32.35
N VAL A 225 -6.02 21.81 31.51
CA VAL A 225 -7.23 22.53 31.95
C VAL A 225 -8.36 21.55 32.34
N ILE A 226 -8.19 20.26 32.03
CA ILE A 226 -9.17 19.18 32.22
C ILE A 226 -8.43 17.99 32.83
N ALA A 227 -9.05 17.31 33.80
CA ALA A 227 -8.48 16.10 34.39
C ALA A 227 -8.21 15.03 33.31
N PRO A 228 -7.03 14.39 33.32
CA PRO A 228 -6.69 13.37 32.33
C PRO A 228 -7.58 12.13 32.46
N ILE A 229 -7.69 11.42 31.35
CA ILE A 229 -8.24 10.07 31.30
C ILE A 229 -7.14 9.13 31.79
N GLU A 230 -7.38 8.46 32.90
CA GLU A 230 -6.50 7.41 33.40
C GLU A 230 -6.92 6.06 32.80
N LEU A 231 -5.97 5.33 32.22
CA LEU A 231 -6.14 3.96 31.74
C LEU A 231 -4.98 3.09 32.23
N THR A 232 -5.24 1.82 32.49
CA THR A 232 -4.18 0.81 32.70
C THR A 232 -3.77 0.16 31.37
N LEU A 233 -2.64 -0.55 31.34
CA LEU A 233 -2.28 -1.35 30.17
C LEU A 233 -3.27 -2.49 29.91
N ASP A 234 -3.79 -3.11 30.97
CA ASP A 234 -4.83 -4.14 30.86
C ASP A 234 -6.12 -3.57 30.22
N GLU A 235 -6.50 -2.35 30.58
CA GLU A 235 -7.65 -1.66 29.99
C GLU A 235 -7.40 -1.31 28.50
N VAL A 236 -6.14 -1.03 28.11
CA VAL A 236 -5.77 -0.88 26.70
C VAL A 236 -5.93 -2.20 25.94
N ASP A 237 -5.53 -3.33 26.53
CA ASP A 237 -5.72 -4.66 25.93
C ASP A 237 -7.20 -5.06 25.82
N ASP A 238 -8.03 -4.68 26.79
CA ASP A 238 -9.49 -4.82 26.73
C ASP A 238 -10.07 -4.03 25.55
N ILE A 239 -9.67 -2.75 25.40
CA ILE A 239 -10.08 -1.91 24.26
C ILE A 239 -9.66 -2.56 22.95
N LEU A 240 -8.42 -3.05 22.84
CA LEU A 240 -7.93 -3.74 21.63
C LEU A 240 -8.73 -5.01 21.32
N SER A 241 -9.08 -5.81 22.33
CA SER A 241 -9.93 -7.00 22.21
C SER A 241 -11.35 -6.67 21.73
N TYR A 242 -11.92 -5.54 22.18
CA TYR A 242 -13.17 -5.03 21.65
C TYR A 242 -13.02 -4.62 20.20
N VAL A 243 -12.06 -3.73 19.92
CA VAL A 243 -11.81 -3.13 18.62
C VAL A 243 -11.56 -4.18 17.55
N SER A 244 -10.82 -5.24 17.86
CA SER A 244 -10.55 -6.33 16.93
C SER A 244 -11.81 -7.07 16.45
N LYS A 245 -12.89 -7.07 17.23
CA LYS A 245 -14.16 -7.75 16.91
C LYS A 245 -15.18 -6.85 16.22
N ILE A 246 -14.94 -5.54 16.17
CA ILE A 246 -15.84 -4.59 15.50
C ILE A 246 -15.81 -4.80 13.99
N VAL A 247 -16.97 -4.75 13.35
CA VAL A 247 -17.10 -4.81 11.89
C VAL A 247 -16.55 -3.53 11.26
N PRO A 248 -15.57 -3.59 10.35
CA PRO A 248 -15.08 -2.41 9.65
C PRO A 248 -16.19 -1.75 8.82
N LYS A 249 -16.24 -0.42 8.83
CA LYS A 249 -17.17 0.34 7.98
C LYS A 249 -16.68 0.33 6.53
N ASP A 250 -17.59 0.16 5.59
CA ASP A 250 -17.31 0.41 4.18
C ASP A 250 -17.21 1.93 3.95
N LEU A 251 -15.99 2.41 3.69
CA LEU A 251 -15.72 3.82 3.39
C LEU A 251 -15.85 4.14 1.90
N GLY A 252 -16.25 3.17 1.08
CA GLY A 252 -16.30 3.31 -0.36
C GLY A 252 -14.92 3.21 -1.02
N LYS A 253 -14.86 3.52 -2.31
CA LYS A 253 -13.61 3.47 -3.08
C LYS A 253 -12.66 4.61 -2.66
N PRO A 254 -11.33 4.39 -2.71
CA PRO A 254 -10.35 5.45 -2.52
C PRO A 254 -10.66 6.64 -3.44
N ILE A 255 -10.48 7.85 -2.93
CA ILE A 255 -10.62 9.06 -3.72
C ILE A 255 -9.49 9.08 -4.74
N ASN A 256 -9.81 8.81 -6.00
CA ASN A 256 -8.84 8.98 -7.08
C ASN A 256 -8.68 10.49 -7.31
N PHE A 257 -7.49 11.01 -7.02
CA PHE A 257 -7.13 12.34 -7.50
C PHE A 257 -7.02 12.26 -9.02
N TRP A 258 -7.87 13.02 -9.70
CA TRP A 258 -7.85 13.22 -11.15
C TRP A 258 -6.79 14.24 -11.53
#